data_AF-A0A0G1GVX7-F1
#
_entry.id   AF-A0A0G1GVX7-F1
#
_cell.length_a   1.000
_cell.length_b   1.000
_cell.length_c   1.000
_cell.angle_alpha   90.00
_cell.angle_beta   90.00
_cell.angle_gamma   90.00
#
_symmetry.space_group_name_H-M   'P 1'
#
loop_
_entity.id
_entity.type
_entity.pdbx_description
1 polymer ?
#
loop_
_entity_poly.entity_id
_entity_poly.type
_entity_poly.pdbx_seq_one_letter_code
_entity_poly.pdbx_strand_id
1 'polypeptide(L)'
;MAPGSIENLISEKKYLEAANQCRAILSRNPRDGKTMKLFEKAKKHIEKEREEILKRNISNIKILYKQKKYKEALEMARKLAEAGGNQELFSLISKSERKELENYLEKGFEAHKNFVKIGKWLEAIDILSEMQKVNPRNEKIKSMILSDKIKYIDSELHSNLKKELIKNGEFAKLYKFYQKLYFLFPEHKKLKKEIRKTEKLIIEQREIENANFIKNNETNIGRLIKNKELEKALKAAKELVLFTNGGNNRAKKIMMEADKENDKDTDRKLSIKLAQTISDLKKEFAKNPKGFVKL
;
A
#
# COMPACT_ATOMS: atom_id res chain seq x y z
N MET A 1 14.03 -68.77 -22.47
CA MET A 1 12.70 -68.95 -21.86
C MET A 1 11.67 -68.80 -22.96
N ALA A 2 10.92 -69.86 -23.26
CA ALA A 2 9.88 -69.82 -24.29
C ALA A 2 8.77 -68.85 -23.84
N PRO A 3 8.30 -67.92 -24.70
CA PRO A 3 7.13 -67.12 -24.36
C PRO A 3 5.95 -68.09 -24.17
N GLY A 4 5.37 -68.12 -22.96
CA GLY A 4 4.14 -68.87 -22.71
C GLY A 4 3.08 -68.49 -23.75
N SER A 5 2.31 -69.47 -24.24
CA SER A 5 1.30 -69.20 -25.26
C SER A 5 0.33 -68.12 -24.78
N ILE A 6 -0.20 -67.31 -25.71
CA ILE A 6 -1.20 -66.27 -25.40
C ILE A 6 -2.40 -66.86 -24.64
N GLU A 7 -2.74 -68.11 -24.94
CA GLU A 7 -3.78 -68.89 -24.26
C GLU A 7 -3.45 -69.13 -22.78
N ASN A 8 -2.19 -69.43 -22.45
CA ASN A 8 -1.72 -69.55 -21.07
C ASN A 8 -1.80 -68.21 -20.34
N LEU A 9 -1.38 -67.10 -20.97
CA LEU A 9 -1.47 -65.76 -20.35
C LEU A 9 -2.91 -65.33 -20.05
N ILE A 10 -3.85 -65.67 -20.93
CA ILE A 10 -5.28 -65.43 -20.70
C ILE A 10 -5.81 -66.30 -19.55
N SER A 11 -5.37 -67.55 -19.45
CA SER A 11 -5.76 -68.45 -18.35
C SER A 11 -5.22 -67.99 -16.99
N GLU A 12 -4.03 -67.41 -16.98
CA GLU A 12 -3.37 -66.82 -15.81
C GLU A 12 -3.89 -65.40 -15.48
N LYS A 13 -4.91 -64.89 -16.20
CA LYS A 13 -5.47 -63.53 -16.06
C LYS A 13 -4.47 -62.40 -16.31
N LYS A 14 -3.35 -62.67 -16.98
CA LYS A 14 -2.35 -61.66 -17.39
C LYS A 14 -2.78 -60.98 -18.69
N TYR A 15 -3.95 -60.34 -18.68
CA TYR A 15 -4.60 -59.85 -19.90
C TYR A 15 -3.81 -58.75 -20.61
N LEU A 16 -3.10 -57.88 -19.88
CA LEU A 16 -2.27 -56.83 -20.46
C LEU A 16 -1.08 -57.41 -21.25
N GLU A 17 -0.42 -58.42 -20.69
CA GLU A 17 0.69 -59.12 -21.34
C GLU A 17 0.18 -59.92 -22.56
N ALA A 18 -0.96 -60.61 -22.42
CA ALA A 18 -1.61 -61.30 -23.52
C ALA A 18 -1.98 -60.33 -24.66
N ALA A 19 -2.54 -59.15 -24.35
CA ALA A 19 -2.89 -58.14 -25.35
C ALA A 19 -1.65 -57.56 -26.06
N ASN A 20 -0.55 -57.35 -25.33
CA ASN A 20 0.71 -56.88 -25.91
C ASN A 20 1.35 -57.92 -26.83
N GLN A 21 1.32 -59.20 -26.46
CA GLN A 21 1.79 -60.30 -27.32
C GLN A 21 0.91 -60.46 -28.56
N CYS A 22 -0.41 -60.42 -28.41
CA CYS A 22 -1.33 -60.39 -29.55
C CYS A 22 -1.03 -59.23 -30.50
N ARG A 23 -0.79 -58.02 -29.96
CA ARG A 23 -0.45 -56.83 -30.77
C ARG A 23 0.85 -57.03 -31.55
N ALA A 24 1.86 -57.67 -30.96
CA ALA A 24 3.14 -57.97 -31.61
C ALA A 24 3.02 -59.04 -32.72
N ILE A 25 2.07 -59.96 -32.61
CA ILE A 25 1.78 -60.94 -33.66
C ILE A 25 0.93 -60.30 -34.78
N LEU A 26 -0.12 -59.55 -34.42
CA LEU A 26 -1.01 -58.89 -35.37
C LEU A 26 -0.30 -57.79 -36.18
N SER A 27 0.78 -57.20 -35.68
CA SER A 27 1.60 -56.26 -36.47
C SER A 27 2.37 -56.94 -37.61
N ARG A 28 2.66 -58.24 -37.49
CA ARG A 28 3.34 -59.05 -38.52
C ARG A 28 2.36 -59.84 -39.37
N ASN A 29 1.22 -60.24 -38.81
CA ASN A 29 0.13 -60.92 -39.52
C ASN A 29 -1.24 -60.33 -39.13
N PRO A 30 -1.67 -59.23 -39.79
CA PRO A 30 -2.89 -58.52 -39.42
C PRO A 30 -4.19 -59.29 -39.64
N ARG A 31 -4.18 -60.38 -40.41
CA ARG A 31 -5.38 -61.17 -40.76
C ARG A 31 -5.50 -62.48 -39.97
N ASP A 32 -4.65 -62.70 -38.97
CA ASP A 32 -4.77 -63.87 -38.10
C ASP A 32 -6.03 -63.79 -37.23
N GLY A 33 -7.09 -64.48 -37.68
CA GLY A 33 -8.38 -64.51 -37.01
C GLY A 33 -8.36 -65.15 -35.63
N LYS A 34 -7.41 -66.06 -35.34
CA LYS A 34 -7.29 -66.67 -34.01
C LYS A 34 -6.69 -65.66 -33.03
N THR A 35 -5.60 -64.99 -33.42
CA THR A 35 -4.96 -63.97 -32.59
C THR A 35 -5.84 -62.74 -32.42
N MET A 36 -6.63 -62.33 -33.43
CA MET A 36 -7.61 -61.24 -33.28
C MET A 36 -8.67 -61.55 -32.21
N LYS A 37 -9.25 -62.76 -32.22
CA LYS A 37 -10.22 -63.16 -31.18
C LYS A 37 -9.62 -63.15 -29.78
N LEU A 38 -8.37 -63.60 -29.63
CA LEU A 38 -7.66 -63.57 -28.33
C LEU A 38 -7.34 -62.13 -27.89
N PHE A 39 -6.97 -61.26 -28.82
CA PHE A 39 -6.74 -59.83 -28.56
C PHE A 39 -8.01 -59.13 -28.08
N GLU A 40 -9.14 -59.33 -28.76
CA GLU A 40 -10.43 -58.76 -28.36
C GLU A 40 -10.88 -59.27 -26.99
N LYS A 41 -10.70 -60.57 -26.72
CA LYS A 41 -10.99 -61.16 -25.41
C LYS A 41 -10.14 -60.51 -24.32
N ALA A 42 -8.82 -60.42 -24.51
CA ALA A 42 -7.92 -59.78 -23.55
C ALA A 42 -8.27 -58.30 -23.34
N LYS A 43 -8.56 -57.55 -24.42
CA LYS A 43 -8.97 -56.14 -24.37
C LYS A 43 -10.25 -55.95 -23.56
N LYS A 44 -11.27 -56.77 -23.77
CA LYS A 44 -12.54 -56.73 -23.02
C LYS A 44 -12.34 -56.98 -21.53
N HIS A 45 -11.42 -57.87 -21.16
CA HIS A 45 -11.09 -58.09 -19.74
C HIS A 45 -10.33 -56.90 -19.13
N ILE A 46 -9.37 -56.31 -19.86
CA ILE A 46 -8.68 -55.09 -19.42
C ILE A 46 -9.66 -53.93 -19.22
N GLU A 47 -10.61 -53.74 -20.15
CA GLU A 47 -11.65 -52.71 -20.06
C GLU A 47 -12.54 -52.93 -18.83
N LYS A 48 -12.98 -54.17 -18.57
CA LYS A 48 -13.75 -54.51 -17.36
C LYS A 48 -12.97 -54.25 -16.06
N GLU A 49 -11.71 -54.66 -15.99
CA GLU A 49 -10.87 -54.41 -14.81
C GLU A 49 -10.69 -52.91 -14.57
N ARG A 50 -10.47 -52.12 -15.65
CA ARG A 50 -10.41 -50.66 -15.57
C ARG A 50 -11.73 -50.06 -15.07
N GLU A 51 -12.87 -50.52 -15.57
CA GLU A 51 -14.19 -50.07 -15.10
C GLU A 51 -14.45 -50.41 -13.63
N GLU A 52 -14.04 -51.60 -13.17
CA GLU A 52 -14.18 -51.98 -11.77
C GLU A 52 -13.29 -51.13 -10.85
N ILE A 53 -12.04 -50.88 -11.25
CA ILE A 53 -11.13 -49.99 -10.53
C ILE A 53 -11.71 -48.57 -10.48
N LEU A 54 -12.22 -48.07 -11.61
CA LEU A 54 -12.88 -46.77 -11.69
C LEU A 54 -14.07 -46.67 -10.74
N LYS A 55 -14.97 -47.68 -10.74
CA LYS A 55 -16.12 -47.74 -9.82
C LYS A 55 -15.71 -47.76 -8.36
N ARG A 56 -14.68 -48.54 -8.00
CA ARG A 56 -14.14 -48.57 -6.62
C ARG A 56 -13.59 -47.22 -6.21
N ASN A 57 -12.82 -46.55 -7.07
CA ASN A 57 -12.26 -45.24 -6.79
C ASN A 57 -13.36 -44.16 -6.67
N ILE A 58 -14.37 -44.18 -7.55
CA ILE A 58 -15.56 -43.31 -7.42
C ILE A 58 -16.28 -43.54 -6.10
N SER A 59 -16.43 -44.80 -5.67
CA SER A 59 -17.01 -45.13 -4.36
C SER A 59 -16.20 -44.53 -3.20
N ASN A 60 -14.87 -44.64 -3.24
CA ASN A 60 -13.98 -44.05 -2.24
C ASN A 60 -14.11 -42.51 -2.19
N ILE A 61 -14.19 -41.85 -3.34
CA ILE A 61 -14.44 -40.39 -3.43
C ILE A 61 -15.78 -40.04 -2.78
N LYS A 62 -16.84 -40.81 -3.03
CA LYS A 62 -18.15 -40.61 -2.40
C LYS A 62 -18.10 -40.78 -0.88
N ILE A 63 -17.30 -41.72 -0.37
CA ILE A 63 -17.08 -41.89 1.07
C ILE A 63 -16.41 -40.65 1.67
N LEU A 64 -15.31 -40.18 1.07
CA LEU A 64 -14.62 -38.96 1.50
C LEU A 64 -15.55 -37.74 1.50
N TYR A 65 -16.38 -37.62 0.45
CA TYR A 65 -17.40 -36.57 0.36
C TYR A 65 -18.43 -36.65 1.50
N LYS A 66 -18.94 -37.86 1.81
CA LYS A 66 -19.88 -38.07 2.94
C LYS A 66 -19.23 -37.73 4.29
N GLN A 67 -17.93 -37.97 4.42
CA GLN A 67 -17.15 -37.61 5.61
C GLN A 67 -16.79 -36.11 5.69
N LYS A 68 -17.31 -35.27 4.77
CA LYS A 68 -17.00 -33.83 4.65
C LYS A 68 -15.53 -33.52 4.38
N LYS A 69 -14.75 -34.51 3.92
CA LYS A 69 -13.35 -34.34 3.51
C LYS A 69 -13.26 -33.90 2.05
N TYR A 70 -13.87 -32.75 1.74
CA TYR A 70 -14.09 -32.35 0.34
C TYR A 70 -12.78 -32.07 -0.41
N LYS A 71 -11.76 -31.50 0.24
CA LYS A 71 -10.42 -31.34 -0.35
C LYS A 71 -9.79 -32.67 -0.79
N GLU A 72 -9.81 -33.68 0.08
CA GLU A 72 -9.28 -35.02 -0.22
C GLU A 72 -10.08 -35.70 -1.33
N ALA A 73 -11.42 -35.61 -1.26
CA ALA A 73 -12.31 -36.12 -2.31
C ALA A 73 -12.02 -35.48 -3.67
N LEU A 74 -11.79 -34.16 -3.69
CA LEU A 74 -11.49 -33.38 -4.88
C LEU A 74 -10.13 -33.72 -5.48
N GLU A 75 -9.09 -33.85 -4.66
CA GLU A 75 -7.76 -34.23 -5.12
C GLU A 75 -7.77 -35.63 -5.76
N MET A 76 -8.42 -36.60 -5.12
CA MET A 76 -8.59 -37.94 -5.65
C MET A 76 -9.42 -37.95 -6.95
N ALA A 77 -10.49 -37.14 -7.00
CA ALA A 77 -11.33 -37.05 -8.19
C ALA A 77 -10.63 -36.42 -9.39
N ARG A 78 -9.80 -35.38 -9.18
CA ARG A 78 -9.00 -34.75 -10.24
C ARG A 78 -7.95 -35.69 -10.80
N LYS A 79 -7.21 -36.39 -9.94
CA LYS A 79 -6.23 -37.43 -10.35
C LYS A 79 -6.89 -38.53 -11.19
N LEU A 80 -8.08 -38.96 -10.79
CA LEU A 80 -8.83 -39.97 -11.54
C LEU A 80 -9.35 -39.44 -12.88
N ALA A 81 -9.71 -38.15 -12.96
CA ALA A 81 -10.21 -37.53 -14.18
C ALA A 81 -9.11 -37.35 -15.24
N GLU A 82 -7.89 -37.04 -14.81
CA GLU A 82 -6.69 -37.00 -15.68
C GLU A 82 -6.39 -38.37 -16.31
N ALA A 83 -6.65 -39.46 -15.58
CA ALA A 83 -6.42 -40.84 -16.03
C ALA A 83 -7.55 -41.41 -16.93
N GLY A 84 -8.70 -40.72 -17.01
CA GLY A 84 -9.88 -41.18 -17.76
C GLY A 84 -11.17 -40.70 -17.13
N GLY A 85 -11.60 -39.48 -17.47
CA GLY A 85 -12.80 -38.86 -16.93
C GLY A 85 -14.10 -39.44 -17.48
N ASN A 86 -15.13 -39.50 -16.63
CA ASN A 86 -16.52 -39.73 -17.02
C ASN A 86 -17.45 -38.67 -16.40
N GLN A 87 -18.69 -38.59 -16.89
CA GLN A 87 -19.64 -37.57 -16.45
C GLN A 87 -19.92 -37.62 -14.94
N GLU A 88 -19.93 -38.81 -14.34
CA GLU A 88 -20.12 -38.99 -12.90
C GLU A 88 -18.99 -38.34 -12.10
N LEU A 89 -17.75 -38.53 -12.55
CA LEU A 89 -16.56 -37.97 -11.90
C LEU A 89 -16.53 -36.45 -12.00
N PHE A 90 -16.84 -35.87 -13.15
CA PHE A 90 -16.94 -34.41 -13.29
C PHE A 90 -18.04 -33.83 -12.39
N SER A 91 -19.19 -34.51 -12.26
CA SER A 91 -20.25 -34.13 -11.32
C SER A 91 -19.78 -34.15 -9.86
N LEU A 92 -19.00 -35.16 -9.47
CA LEU A 92 -18.41 -35.26 -8.12
C LEU A 92 -17.37 -34.17 -7.86
N ILE A 93 -16.55 -33.82 -8.85
CA ILE A 93 -15.60 -32.70 -8.77
C ILE A 93 -16.38 -31.42 -8.51
N SER A 94 -17.36 -31.07 -9.36
CA SER A 94 -18.12 -29.82 -9.21
C SER A 94 -18.93 -29.76 -7.91
N LYS A 95 -19.42 -30.88 -7.38
CA LYS A 95 -20.07 -30.94 -6.05
C LYS A 95 -19.05 -30.71 -4.93
N SER A 96 -17.88 -31.34 -5.01
CA SER A 96 -16.82 -31.22 -4.00
C SER A 96 -16.22 -29.81 -4.00
N GLU A 97 -16.02 -29.19 -5.17
CA GLU A 97 -15.58 -27.78 -5.31
C GLU A 97 -16.53 -26.82 -4.61
N ARG A 98 -17.84 -26.96 -4.87
CA ARG A 98 -18.86 -26.12 -4.23
C ARG A 98 -18.85 -26.30 -2.72
N LYS A 99 -18.77 -27.53 -2.22
CA LYS A 99 -18.76 -27.80 -0.77
C LYS A 99 -17.48 -27.33 -0.07
N GLU A 100 -16.32 -27.47 -0.71
CA GLU A 100 -15.07 -26.96 -0.18
C GLU A 100 -15.09 -25.42 -0.13
N LEU A 101 -15.61 -24.77 -1.18
CA LEU A 101 -15.81 -23.32 -1.18
C LEU A 101 -16.80 -22.87 -0.09
N GLU A 102 -17.94 -23.55 0.06
CA GLU A 102 -18.90 -23.28 1.14
C GLU A 102 -18.25 -23.38 2.52
N ASN A 103 -17.52 -24.47 2.79
CA ASN A 103 -16.80 -24.66 4.05
C ASN A 103 -15.74 -23.57 4.30
N TYR A 104 -14.99 -23.20 3.26
CA TYR A 104 -13.99 -22.13 3.36
C TYR A 104 -14.65 -20.79 3.69
N LEU A 105 -15.76 -20.46 3.03
CA LEU A 105 -16.50 -19.22 3.27
C LEU A 105 -17.13 -19.20 4.66
N GLU A 106 -17.68 -20.32 5.14
CA GLU A 106 -18.25 -20.44 6.48
C GLU A 106 -17.21 -20.15 7.57
N LYS A 107 -16.04 -20.81 7.49
CA LYS A 107 -14.91 -20.56 8.40
C LYS A 107 -14.42 -19.11 8.32
N GLY A 108 -14.36 -18.55 7.10
CA GLY A 108 -13.98 -17.16 6.89
C GLY A 108 -14.96 -16.19 7.55
N PHE A 109 -16.27 -16.40 7.43
CA PHE A 109 -17.27 -15.58 8.10
C PHE A 109 -17.23 -15.72 9.63
N GLU A 110 -16.93 -16.90 10.16
CA GLU A 110 -16.75 -17.10 11.60
C GLU A 110 -15.52 -16.35 12.13
N ALA A 111 -14.39 -16.47 11.44
CA ALA A 111 -13.17 -15.75 11.79
C ALA A 111 -13.34 -14.22 11.70
N HIS A 112 -14.01 -13.75 10.63
CA HIS A 112 -14.43 -12.36 10.48
C HIS A 112 -15.24 -11.87 11.68
N LYS A 113 -16.28 -12.63 12.09
CA LYS A 113 -17.12 -12.29 13.25
C LYS A 113 -16.29 -12.18 14.53
N ASN A 114 -15.29 -13.04 14.71
CA ASN A 114 -14.40 -12.99 15.87
C ASN A 114 -13.51 -11.74 15.86
N PHE A 115 -12.94 -11.36 14.72
CA PHE A 115 -12.14 -10.12 14.62
C PHE A 115 -12.97 -8.86 14.85
N VAL A 116 -14.18 -8.80 14.29
CA VAL A 116 -15.11 -7.68 14.51
C VAL A 116 -15.47 -7.53 15.99
N LYS A 117 -15.73 -8.64 16.70
CA LYS A 117 -16.05 -8.61 18.14
C LYS A 117 -14.95 -7.98 19.00
N ILE A 118 -13.69 -8.20 18.64
CA ILE A 118 -12.53 -7.66 19.37
C ILE A 118 -12.00 -6.34 18.78
N GLY A 119 -12.72 -5.74 17.83
CA GLY A 119 -12.36 -4.44 17.23
C GLY A 119 -11.17 -4.48 16.28
N LYS A 120 -10.74 -5.67 15.85
CA LYS A 120 -9.63 -5.87 14.89
C LYS A 120 -10.11 -5.73 13.46
N TRP A 121 -10.40 -4.49 13.06
CA TRP A 121 -11.06 -4.20 11.78
C TRP A 121 -10.18 -4.51 10.55
N LEU A 122 -8.86 -4.28 10.63
CA LEU A 122 -7.96 -4.57 9.51
C LEU A 122 -7.91 -6.07 9.23
N GLU A 123 -7.76 -6.89 10.28
CA GLU A 123 -7.78 -8.34 10.16
C GLU A 123 -9.15 -8.88 9.68
N ALA A 124 -10.24 -8.24 10.09
CA ALA A 124 -11.57 -8.56 9.59
C ALA A 124 -11.70 -8.27 8.08
N ILE A 125 -11.18 -7.12 7.62
CA ILE A 125 -11.16 -6.74 6.19
C ILE A 125 -10.26 -7.69 5.39
N ASP A 126 -9.11 -8.09 5.93
CA ASP A 126 -8.17 -8.98 5.26
C ASP A 126 -8.79 -10.35 4.99
N ILE A 127 -9.46 -10.96 5.99
CA ILE A 127 -10.17 -12.24 5.79
C ILE A 127 -11.24 -12.12 4.70
N LEU A 128 -12.05 -11.07 4.72
CA LEU A 128 -13.06 -10.86 3.69
C LEU A 128 -12.42 -10.65 2.31
N SER A 129 -11.27 -9.98 2.24
CA SER A 129 -10.54 -9.74 1.00
C SER A 129 -9.99 -11.06 0.41
N GLU A 130 -9.47 -11.96 1.25
CA GLU A 130 -9.09 -13.31 0.83
C GLU A 130 -10.30 -14.13 0.35
N MET A 131 -11.44 -14.03 1.05
CA MET A 131 -12.68 -14.66 0.60
C MET A 131 -13.18 -14.09 -0.73
N GLN A 132 -12.97 -12.79 -0.98
CA GLN A 132 -13.32 -12.14 -2.25
C GLN A 132 -12.46 -12.65 -3.41
N LYS A 133 -11.17 -12.95 -3.18
CA LYS A 133 -10.29 -13.50 -4.23
C LYS A 133 -10.82 -14.83 -4.77
N VAL A 134 -11.33 -15.69 -3.89
CA VAL A 134 -11.88 -17.01 -4.28
C VAL A 134 -13.34 -16.95 -4.72
N ASN A 135 -14.10 -15.91 -4.33
CA ASN A 135 -15.47 -15.68 -4.78
C ASN A 135 -15.74 -14.21 -5.14
N PRO A 136 -15.22 -13.72 -6.30
CA PRO A 136 -15.21 -12.29 -6.63
C PRO A 136 -16.59 -11.66 -6.87
N ARG A 137 -17.60 -12.48 -7.19
CA ARG A 137 -18.98 -12.06 -7.48
C ARG A 137 -19.87 -12.04 -6.24
N ASN A 138 -19.33 -12.33 -5.06
CA ASN A 138 -20.12 -12.36 -3.84
C ASN A 138 -20.37 -10.94 -3.31
N GLU A 139 -21.57 -10.42 -3.58
CA GLU A 139 -21.98 -9.07 -3.15
C GLU A 139 -22.07 -8.91 -1.63
N LYS A 140 -22.35 -9.99 -0.88
CA LYS A 140 -22.31 -9.98 0.59
C LYS A 140 -20.89 -9.69 1.09
N ILE A 141 -19.86 -10.32 0.52
CA ILE A 141 -18.47 -10.05 0.90
C ILE A 141 -18.08 -8.61 0.57
N LYS A 142 -18.41 -8.13 -0.66
CA LYS A 142 -18.13 -6.74 -1.07
C LYS A 142 -18.74 -5.71 -0.13
N SER A 143 -20.03 -5.88 0.19
CA SER A 143 -20.75 -4.99 1.10
C SER A 143 -20.19 -5.03 2.53
N MET A 144 -19.83 -6.21 3.03
CA MET A 144 -19.18 -6.35 4.35
C MET A 144 -17.83 -5.64 4.39
N ILE A 145 -16.99 -5.81 3.35
CA ILE A 145 -15.71 -5.09 3.22
C ILE A 145 -15.96 -3.58 3.30
N LEU A 146 -16.90 -3.03 2.53
CA LEU A 146 -17.22 -1.60 2.57
C LEU A 146 -17.70 -1.16 3.97
N SER A 147 -18.55 -1.95 4.62
CA SER A 147 -19.05 -1.65 5.97
C SER A 147 -17.92 -1.60 7.00
N ASP A 148 -17.02 -2.58 6.99
CA ASP A 148 -15.93 -2.65 7.96
C ASP A 148 -14.87 -1.58 7.73
N LYS A 149 -14.62 -1.21 6.47
CA LYS A 149 -13.79 -0.05 6.13
C LYS A 149 -14.31 1.24 6.74
N ILE A 150 -15.64 1.44 6.71
CA ILE A 150 -16.29 2.59 7.35
C ILE A 150 -16.11 2.51 8.87
N LYS A 151 -16.36 1.35 9.49
CA LYS A 151 -16.24 1.17 10.94
C LYS A 151 -14.79 1.34 11.43
N TYR A 152 -13.82 0.87 10.66
CA TYR A 152 -12.40 1.11 10.93
C TYR A 152 -12.12 2.61 11.00
N ILE A 153 -12.48 3.38 9.97
CA ILE A 153 -12.27 4.83 9.99
C ILE A 153 -13.02 5.48 11.14
N ASP A 154 -14.29 5.14 11.35
CA ASP A 154 -15.05 5.70 12.45
C ASP A 154 -14.36 5.38 13.79
N SER A 155 -13.79 4.20 13.98
CA SER A 155 -13.01 3.85 15.19
C SER A 155 -11.75 4.70 15.34
N GLU A 156 -11.00 4.89 14.25
CA GLU A 156 -9.78 5.71 14.21
C GLU A 156 -10.08 7.20 14.44
N LEU A 157 -11.22 7.67 13.97
CA LEU A 157 -11.73 9.03 14.21
C LEU A 157 -12.17 9.26 15.66
N HIS A 158 -12.29 8.22 16.48
CA HIS A 158 -12.54 8.31 17.93
C HIS A 158 -11.32 7.88 18.77
N SER A 159 -10.18 7.59 18.12
CA SER A 159 -8.95 7.15 18.77
C SER A 159 -8.40 8.19 19.76
N ASN A 160 -7.68 7.69 20.77
CA ASN A 160 -6.97 8.56 21.73
C ASN A 160 -5.88 9.37 21.03
N LEU A 161 -5.22 8.80 20.02
CA LEU A 161 -4.23 9.51 19.21
C LEU A 161 -4.81 10.79 18.59
N LYS A 162 -6.00 10.72 17.98
CA LYS A 162 -6.67 11.91 17.44
C LYS A 162 -6.90 12.95 18.55
N LYS A 163 -7.42 12.53 19.71
CA LYS A 163 -7.72 13.44 20.83
C LYS A 163 -6.46 14.12 21.36
N GLU A 164 -5.36 13.38 21.49
CA GLU A 164 -4.06 13.90 21.90
C GLU A 164 -3.51 14.92 20.90
N LEU A 165 -3.54 14.61 19.61
CA LEU A 165 -3.07 15.52 18.56
C LEU A 165 -3.87 16.83 18.53
N ILE A 166 -5.19 16.77 18.75
CA ILE A 166 -6.03 17.97 18.88
C ILE A 166 -5.65 18.75 20.13
N LYS A 167 -5.53 18.08 21.28
CA LYS A 167 -5.20 18.72 22.57
C LYS A 167 -3.84 19.44 22.52
N ASN A 168 -2.87 18.87 21.83
CA ASN A 168 -1.52 19.42 21.71
C ASN A 168 -1.39 20.46 20.59
N GLY A 169 -2.45 20.73 19.81
CA GLY A 169 -2.38 21.63 18.65
C GLY A 169 -1.49 21.10 17.52
N GLU A 170 -1.24 19.79 17.46
CA GLU A 170 -0.35 19.16 16.48
C GLU A 170 -1.07 18.90 15.15
N PHE A 171 -1.70 19.95 14.58
CA PHE A 171 -2.61 19.82 13.43
C PHE A 171 -1.93 19.29 12.17
N ALA A 172 -0.64 19.58 11.95
CA ALA A 172 0.12 19.00 10.83
C ALA A 172 0.27 17.47 10.94
N LYS A 173 0.46 16.94 12.16
CA LYS A 173 0.50 15.48 12.39
C LYS A 173 -0.91 14.87 12.28
N LEU A 174 -1.93 15.57 12.79
CA LEU A 174 -3.33 15.17 12.63
C LEU A 174 -3.74 15.07 11.15
N TYR A 175 -3.30 16.02 10.33
CA TYR A 175 -3.53 16.00 8.89
C TYR A 175 -2.91 14.78 8.22
N LYS A 176 -1.64 14.46 8.54
CA LYS A 176 -0.98 13.24 8.04
C LYS A 176 -1.70 11.96 8.49
N PHE A 177 -2.19 11.93 9.72
CA PHE A 177 -3.01 10.82 10.22
C PHE A 177 -4.28 10.64 9.37
N TYR A 178 -5.02 11.71 9.10
CA TYR A 178 -6.20 11.64 8.23
C TYR A 178 -5.88 11.29 6.77
N GLN A 179 -4.76 11.76 6.22
CA GLN A 179 -4.33 11.38 4.87
C GLN A 179 -4.08 9.87 4.74
N LYS A 180 -3.51 9.22 5.77
CA LYS A 180 -3.34 7.76 5.79
C LYS A 180 -4.70 7.04 5.74
N LEU A 181 -5.67 7.49 6.53
CA LEU A 181 -7.03 6.93 6.51
C LEU A 181 -7.71 7.19 5.16
N TYR A 182 -7.47 8.35 4.55
CA TYR A 182 -8.06 8.75 3.27
C TYR A 182 -7.51 7.93 2.11
N PHE A 183 -6.21 7.64 2.13
CA PHE A 183 -5.57 6.77 1.16
C PHE A 183 -6.21 5.38 1.13
N LEU A 184 -6.53 4.84 2.32
CA LEU A 184 -7.20 3.56 2.42
C LEU A 184 -8.64 3.63 1.86
N PHE A 185 -9.40 4.66 2.25
CA PHE A 185 -10.84 4.76 1.94
C PHE A 185 -11.26 6.20 1.58
N PRO A 186 -11.08 6.61 0.32
CA PRO A 186 -11.31 7.99 -0.11
C PRO A 186 -12.78 8.38 -0.10
N GLU A 187 -13.74 7.45 -0.06
CA GLU A 187 -15.18 7.77 -0.11
C GLU A 187 -15.79 8.19 1.23
N HIS A 188 -15.01 8.16 2.33
CA HIS A 188 -15.55 8.44 3.65
C HIS A 188 -15.88 9.93 3.88
N LYS A 189 -17.17 10.28 3.83
CA LYS A 189 -17.66 11.67 3.91
C LYS A 189 -17.25 12.41 5.18
N LYS A 190 -17.30 11.76 6.35
CA LYS A 190 -16.91 12.40 7.62
C LYS A 190 -15.42 12.71 7.65
N LEU A 191 -14.58 11.80 7.14
CA LEU A 191 -13.13 11.98 7.08
C LEU A 191 -12.77 13.17 6.19
N LYS A 192 -13.39 13.31 5.01
CA LYS A 192 -13.22 14.50 4.14
C LYS A 192 -13.52 15.80 4.89
N LYS A 193 -14.57 15.83 5.72
CA LYS A 193 -14.91 17.02 6.52
C LYS A 193 -13.84 17.31 7.58
N GLU A 194 -13.36 16.30 8.28
CA GLU A 194 -12.32 16.45 9.31
C GLU A 194 -10.98 16.90 8.71
N ILE A 195 -10.62 16.42 7.51
CA ILE A 195 -9.45 16.88 6.74
C ILE A 195 -9.57 18.39 6.47
N ARG A 196 -10.69 18.84 5.87
CA ARG A 196 -10.91 20.26 5.56
C ARG A 196 -10.88 21.16 6.80
N LYS A 197 -11.44 20.70 7.93
CA LYS A 197 -11.37 21.44 9.19
C LYS A 197 -9.92 21.57 9.68
N THR A 198 -9.15 20.49 9.57
CA THR A 198 -7.74 20.48 10.00
C THR A 198 -6.88 21.37 9.11
N GLU A 199 -7.13 21.39 7.79
CA GLU A 199 -6.48 22.31 6.87
C GLU A 199 -6.71 23.78 7.27
N LYS A 200 -7.94 24.14 7.65
CA LYS A 200 -8.25 25.49 8.15
C LYS A 200 -7.49 25.81 9.44
N LEU A 201 -7.47 24.88 10.40
CA LEU A 201 -6.73 25.07 11.65
C LEU A 201 -5.23 25.24 11.43
N ILE A 202 -4.63 24.53 10.46
CA ILE A 202 -3.22 24.71 10.09
C ILE A 202 -2.99 26.11 9.50
N ILE A 203 -3.90 26.58 8.64
CA ILE A 203 -3.81 27.93 8.06
C ILE A 203 -3.93 28.99 9.15
N GLU A 204 -4.94 28.89 10.02
CA GLU A 204 -5.16 29.81 11.14
C GLU A 204 -3.96 29.83 12.10
N GLN A 205 -3.41 28.66 12.44
CA GLN A 205 -2.20 28.58 13.27
C GLN A 205 -1.02 29.27 12.60
N ARG A 206 -0.82 29.06 11.29
CA ARG A 206 0.25 29.71 10.53
C ARG A 206 0.06 31.23 10.44
N GLU A 207 -1.18 31.69 10.32
CA GLU A 207 -1.50 33.13 10.34
C GLU A 207 -1.16 33.75 11.70
N ILE A 208 -1.50 33.09 12.81
CA ILE A 208 -1.14 33.52 14.16
C ILE A 208 0.38 33.54 14.35
N GLU A 209 1.09 32.48 13.93
CA GLU A 209 2.54 32.39 13.99
C GLU A 209 3.21 33.52 13.18
N ASN A 210 2.72 33.78 11.96
CA ASN A 210 3.19 34.88 11.13
C ASN A 210 2.91 36.24 11.77
N ALA A 211 1.72 36.46 12.33
CA ALA A 211 1.39 37.71 13.01
C ALA A 211 2.30 37.95 14.23
N ASN A 212 2.55 36.91 15.03
CA ASN A 212 3.48 36.96 16.16
C ASN A 212 4.92 37.24 15.70
N PHE A 213 5.37 36.58 14.62
CA PHE A 213 6.68 36.83 14.03
C PHE A 213 6.81 38.29 13.57
N ILE A 214 5.82 38.82 12.87
CA ILE A 214 5.79 40.22 12.44
C ILE A 214 5.88 41.16 13.66
N LYS A 215 5.01 40.97 14.66
CA LYS A 215 4.98 41.80 15.88
C LYS A 215 6.31 41.77 16.65
N ASN A 216 6.92 40.59 16.78
CA ASN A 216 8.21 40.45 17.45
C ASN A 216 9.34 41.17 16.69
N ASN A 217 9.34 41.06 15.36
CA ASN A 217 10.30 41.77 14.52
C ASN A 217 10.10 43.29 14.57
N GLU A 218 8.87 43.78 14.50
CA GLU A 218 8.57 45.21 14.67
C GLU A 218 9.08 45.75 16.01
N THR A 219 8.89 44.97 17.08
CA THR A 219 9.37 45.33 18.43
C THR A 219 10.90 45.37 18.48
N ASN A 220 11.57 44.38 17.87
CA ASN A 220 13.03 44.33 17.80
C ASN A 220 13.61 45.49 16.98
N ILE A 221 13.01 45.82 15.84
CA ILE A 221 13.43 46.97 15.01
C ILE A 221 13.28 48.27 15.81
N GLY A 222 12.14 48.46 16.49
CA GLY A 222 11.93 49.63 17.35
C GLY A 222 12.97 49.75 18.48
N ARG A 223 13.43 48.62 19.05
CA ARG A 223 14.52 48.59 20.03
C ARG A 223 15.87 48.99 19.40
N LEU A 224 16.20 48.46 18.23
CA LEU A 224 17.46 48.78 17.54
C LEU A 224 17.56 50.28 17.19
N ILE A 225 16.45 50.90 16.79
CA ILE A 225 16.38 52.34 16.52
C ILE A 225 16.63 53.15 17.79
N LYS A 226 15.99 52.78 18.91
CA LYS A 226 16.21 53.44 20.21
C LYS A 226 17.68 53.37 20.65
N ASN A 227 18.36 52.27 20.34
CA ASN A 227 19.78 52.06 20.64
C ASN A 227 20.74 52.72 19.63
N LYS A 228 20.23 53.43 18.62
CA LYS A 228 21.02 53.99 17.49
C LYS A 228 21.80 52.94 16.69
N GLU A 229 21.37 51.68 16.71
CA GLU A 229 21.92 50.60 15.88
C GLU A 229 21.26 50.59 14.48
N LEU A 230 21.41 51.70 13.75
CA LEU A 230 20.62 52.01 12.54
C LEU A 230 20.82 51.02 11.38
N GLU A 231 22.06 50.61 11.09
CA GLU A 231 22.34 49.61 10.06
C GLU A 231 21.62 48.27 10.34
N LYS A 232 21.62 47.84 11.60
CA LYS A 232 20.95 46.59 12.02
C LYS A 232 19.43 46.74 11.94
N ALA A 233 18.90 47.90 12.34
CA ALA A 233 17.48 48.22 12.22
C ALA A 233 17.02 48.20 10.76
N LEU A 234 17.79 48.82 9.87
CA LEU A 234 17.54 48.85 8.42
C LEU A 234 17.54 47.44 7.82
N LYS A 235 18.54 46.61 8.18
CA LYS A 235 18.61 45.21 7.72
C LYS A 235 17.38 44.40 8.18
N ALA A 236 17.04 44.48 9.46
CA ALA A 236 15.87 43.78 10.00
C ALA A 236 14.54 44.27 9.38
N ALA A 237 14.42 45.57 9.10
CA ALA A 237 13.26 46.12 8.40
C ALA A 237 13.16 45.62 6.95
N LYS A 238 14.29 45.57 6.21
CA LYS A 238 14.35 45.00 4.86
C LYS A 238 13.93 43.53 4.84
N GLU A 239 14.44 42.72 5.77
CA GLU A 239 14.08 41.30 5.91
C GLU A 239 12.59 41.10 6.19
N LEU A 240 12.00 41.92 7.07
CA LEU A 240 10.56 41.86 7.38
C LEU A 240 9.67 42.28 6.20
N VAL A 241 10.10 43.30 5.43
CA VAL A 241 9.40 43.71 4.20
C VAL A 241 9.43 42.59 3.17
N LEU A 242 10.57 41.92 2.99
CA LEU A 242 10.70 40.76 2.10
C LEU A 242 9.82 39.60 2.56
N PHE A 243 9.85 39.24 3.84
CA PHE A 243 9.02 38.17 4.41
C PHE A 243 7.53 38.39 4.17
N THR A 244 7.06 39.64 4.27
CA THR A 244 5.65 40.00 4.06
C THR A 244 5.29 40.27 2.59
N ASN A 245 6.20 40.02 1.65
CA ASN A 245 6.06 40.39 0.23
C ASN A 245 5.64 41.86 0.05
N GLY A 246 6.17 42.75 0.90
CA GLY A 246 5.84 44.17 0.90
C GLY A 246 4.51 44.53 1.58
N GLY A 247 3.80 43.60 2.20
CA GLY A 247 2.52 43.87 2.85
C GLY A 247 2.63 44.70 4.14
N ASN A 248 3.78 44.72 4.82
CA ASN A 248 3.95 45.46 6.07
C ASN A 248 4.32 46.94 5.85
N ASN A 249 3.30 47.80 5.87
CA ASN A 249 3.46 49.27 5.73
C ASN A 249 4.28 49.90 6.86
N ARG A 250 4.22 49.36 8.08
CA ARG A 250 4.97 49.89 9.21
C ARG A 250 6.46 49.59 9.06
N ALA A 251 6.80 48.35 8.70
CA ALA A 251 8.17 47.96 8.38
C ALA A 251 8.74 48.78 7.21
N LYS A 252 7.94 49.08 6.18
CA LYS A 252 8.34 49.99 5.09
C LYS A 252 8.67 51.40 5.57
N LYS A 253 7.81 52.01 6.41
CA LYS A 253 8.07 53.33 6.98
C LYS A 253 9.36 53.33 7.79
N ILE A 254 9.50 52.33 8.67
CA ILE A 254 10.69 52.19 9.50
C ILE A 254 11.94 51.99 8.64
N MET A 255 11.86 51.20 7.57
CA MET A 255 12.96 51.01 6.63
C MET A 255 13.38 52.35 6.01
N MET A 256 12.44 53.17 5.53
CA MET A 256 12.74 54.49 4.94
C MET A 256 13.34 55.47 5.97
N GLU A 257 12.84 55.47 7.21
CA GLU A 257 13.36 56.31 8.29
C GLU A 257 14.77 55.89 8.70
N ALA A 258 15.00 54.58 8.87
CA ALA A 258 16.31 54.04 9.20
C ALA A 258 17.33 54.26 8.08
N ASP A 259 16.93 54.15 6.80
CA ASP A 259 17.79 54.40 5.63
C ASP A 259 18.27 55.86 5.64
N LYS A 260 17.33 56.82 5.75
CA LYS A 260 17.66 58.25 5.82
C LYS A 260 18.57 58.61 7.00
N GLU A 261 18.29 58.06 8.18
CA GLU A 261 19.09 58.37 9.36
C GLU A 261 20.46 57.68 9.32
N ASN A 262 20.53 56.49 8.72
CA ASN A 262 21.78 55.79 8.48
C ASN A 262 22.65 56.53 7.45
N ASP A 263 22.06 57.08 6.39
CA ASP A 263 22.77 57.90 5.41
C ASP A 263 23.39 59.13 6.08
N LYS A 264 22.61 59.86 6.90
CA LYS A 264 23.13 61.00 7.68
C LYS A 264 24.25 60.61 8.64
N ASP A 265 24.10 59.48 9.35
CA ASP A 265 25.12 58.99 10.29
C ASP A 265 26.40 58.58 9.53
N THR A 266 26.25 57.96 8.36
CA THR A 266 27.35 57.61 7.47
C THR A 266 28.07 58.85 6.95
N ASP A 267 27.33 59.85 6.46
CA ASP A 267 27.88 61.13 6.00
C ASP A 267 28.61 61.86 7.13
N ARG A 268 28.05 61.84 8.34
CA ARG A 268 28.67 62.45 9.52
C ARG A 268 29.98 61.73 9.87
N LYS A 269 29.99 60.39 9.92
CA LYS A 269 31.19 59.58 10.17
C LYS A 269 32.26 59.80 9.09
N LEU A 270 31.86 59.82 7.83
CA LEU A 270 32.75 60.12 6.70
C LEU A 270 33.35 61.52 6.84
N SER A 271 32.54 62.53 7.13
CA SER A 271 33.01 63.92 7.32
C SER A 271 34.03 64.04 8.45
N ILE A 272 33.79 63.38 9.59
CA ILE A 272 34.72 63.35 10.72
C ILE A 272 36.05 62.70 10.30
N LYS A 273 35.97 61.54 9.62
CA LYS A 273 37.14 60.81 9.15
C LYS A 273 37.93 61.62 8.11
N LEU A 274 37.25 62.30 7.20
CA LEU A 274 37.85 63.13 6.16
C LEU A 274 38.53 64.37 6.77
N ALA A 275 37.90 65.00 7.76
CA ALA A 275 38.52 66.08 8.53
C ALA A 275 39.77 65.62 9.30
N GLN A 276 39.74 64.43 9.90
CA GLN A 276 40.91 63.82 10.52
C GLN A 276 42.02 63.56 9.49
N THR A 277 41.70 62.91 8.36
CA THR A 277 42.68 62.66 7.28
C THR A 277 43.29 63.95 6.76
N ILE A 278 42.49 65.01 6.53
CA ILE A 278 43.01 66.32 6.11
C ILE A 278 43.93 66.91 7.19
N SER A 279 43.55 66.83 8.46
CA SER A 279 44.37 67.32 9.58
C SER A 279 45.71 66.59 9.65
N ASP A 280 45.70 65.27 9.47
CA ASP A 280 46.90 64.44 9.50
C ASP A 280 47.78 64.68 8.28
N LEU A 281 47.21 64.80 7.08
CA LEU A 281 47.93 65.19 5.87
C LEU A 281 48.58 66.57 6.00
N LYS A 282 47.90 67.55 6.63
CA LYS A 282 48.48 68.88 6.91
C LYS A 282 49.68 68.78 7.86
N LYS A 283 49.59 67.94 8.90
CA LYS A 283 50.71 67.69 9.81
C LYS A 283 51.87 66.98 9.12
N GLU A 284 51.61 66.02 8.25
CA GLU A 284 52.64 65.33 7.46
C GLU A 284 53.30 66.27 6.44
N PHE A 285 52.52 67.09 5.74
CA PHE A 285 53.04 68.11 4.83
C PHE A 285 53.96 69.08 5.56
N ALA A 286 53.58 69.55 6.76
CA ALA A 286 54.44 70.41 7.57
C ALA A 286 55.77 69.75 7.98
N LYS A 287 55.80 68.41 8.11
CA LYS A 287 57.01 67.65 8.45
C LYS A 287 57.88 67.31 7.23
N ASN A 288 57.27 67.00 6.08
CA ASN A 288 57.99 66.60 4.86
C ASN A 288 57.35 67.20 3.60
N PRO A 289 57.56 68.50 3.32
CA PRO A 289 56.92 69.18 2.19
C PRO A 289 57.31 68.61 0.82
N LYS A 290 58.54 68.06 0.70
CA LYS A 290 59.08 67.51 -0.55
C LYS A 290 58.41 66.19 -0.98
N GLY A 291 57.71 65.52 -0.06
CA GLY A 291 57.00 64.27 -0.33
C GLY A 291 55.60 64.45 -0.92
N PHE A 292 55.11 65.69 -1.08
CA PHE A 292 53.76 65.97 -1.57
C PHE A 292 53.78 66.60 -2.96
N VAL A 293 52.91 66.12 -3.84
CA VAL A 293 52.70 66.70 -5.17
C VAL A 293 51.79 67.92 -5.05
N LYS A 294 52.25 69.07 -5.57
CA LYS A 294 51.43 70.27 -5.67
C LYS A 294 50.41 70.06 -6.80
N LEU A 295 49.14 69.90 -6.44
CA LEU A 295 48.02 69.84 -7.38
C LEU A 295 47.66 71.23 -7.89
#